data_AF-A0AA43JQ95-F1
#
_entry.id   AF-A0AA43JQ95-F1
#
_cell.length_a   1.000
_cell.length_b   1.000
_cell.length_c   1.000
_cell.angle_alpha   90.00
_cell.angle_beta   90.00
_cell.angle_gamma   90.00
#
_symmetry.space_group_name_H-M   'P 1'
#
loop_
_entity.id
_entity.type
_entity.pdbx_description
1 polymer ?
#
loop_
_entity_poly.entity_id
_entity_poly.type
_entity_poly.pdbx_seq_one_letter_code
_entity_poly.pdbx_strand_id
1 'polypeptide(L)' 'MTDKSTSQLENELIDAFLLAMKKGMTANEFFSVADATLEHLRGGTSNPIVEKIMNDSATAEDVSNMVEQLKKKENQ' A
#
# COMPACT_ATOMS: atom_id res chain seq x y z
N MET A 1 -7.73 11.83 -24.97
CA MET A 1 -6.40 12.23 -24.45
C MET A 1 -6.27 11.79 -22.99
N THR A 2 -6.51 10.51 -22.72
CA THR A 2 -6.53 9.92 -21.36
C THR A 2 -5.50 8.80 -21.22
N ASP A 3 -4.75 8.50 -22.28
CA ASP A 3 -3.94 7.27 -22.36
C ASP A 3 -2.56 7.38 -21.73
N LYS A 4 -1.87 8.53 -21.84
CA LYS A 4 -0.49 8.63 -21.33
C LYS A 4 -0.41 8.62 -19.80
N SER A 5 -1.33 9.30 -19.12
CA SER A 5 -1.31 9.44 -17.66
C SER A 5 -1.73 8.15 -16.96
N THR A 6 -2.73 7.46 -17.51
CA THR A 6 -3.23 6.18 -16.96
C THR A 6 -2.17 5.09 -17.12
N SER A 7 -1.56 4.95 -18.29
CA SER A 7 -0.50 3.96 -18.50
C SER A 7 0.77 4.24 -17.69
N GLN A 8 1.05 5.50 -17.34
CA GLN A 8 2.15 5.83 -16.42
C GLN A 8 1.87 5.33 -15.00
N LEU A 9 0.67 5.60 -14.49
CA LEU A 9 0.21 5.11 -13.18
C LEU A 9 0.20 3.57 -13.10
N GLU A 10 -0.27 2.90 -14.15
CA GLU A 10 -0.26 1.43 -14.23
C GLU A 10 1.16 0.88 -14.15
N ASN A 11 2.11 1.46 -14.88
CA ASN A 11 3.50 1.04 -14.85
C ASN A 11 4.15 1.31 -13.49
N GLU A 12 3.90 2.46 -12.87
CA GLU A 12 4.42 2.78 -11.53
C GLU A 12 3.89 1.81 -10.46
N LEU A 13 2.61 1.42 -10.56
CA LEU A 13 2.03 0.42 -9.66
C LEU A 13 2.67 -0.96 -9.86
N ILE A 14 2.89 -1.38 -11.10
CA ILE A 14 3.56 -2.64 -11.43
C ILE A 14 5.00 -2.64 -10.92
N ASP A 15 5.74 -1.55 -11.10
CA ASP A 15 7.11 -1.42 -10.61
C ASP A 15 7.19 -1.47 -9.08
N ALA A 16 6.26 -0.79 -8.39
CA ALA A 16 6.14 -0.85 -6.94
C ALA A 16 5.83 -2.27 -6.46
N PHE A 17 4.92 -2.97 -7.14
CA PHE A 17 4.57 -4.36 -6.86
C PHE A 17 5.77 -5.30 -7.01
N LEU A 18 6.49 -5.22 -8.13
CA LEU A 18 7.67 -6.04 -8.38
C LEU A 18 8.79 -5.75 -7.38
N LEU A 19 8.97 -4.49 -6.99
CA LEU A 19 9.94 -4.12 -5.96
C LEU A 19 9.56 -4.68 -4.58
N ALA A 20 8.28 -4.62 -4.22
CA ALA A 20 7.78 -5.19 -2.96
C ALA A 20 7.99 -6.71 -2.92
N MET A 21 7.68 -7.42 -4.01
CA MET A 21 7.93 -8.86 -4.12
C MET A 21 9.42 -9.21 -3.99
N LYS A 22 10.31 -8.45 -4.62
CA LYS A 22 11.77 -8.62 -4.47
C LYS A 22 12.24 -8.44 -3.02
N LYS A 23 11.53 -7.65 -2.23
CA LYS A 23 11.79 -7.43 -0.79
C LYS A 23 11.12 -8.48 0.12
N GLY A 24 10.48 -9.49 -0.46
CA GLY A 24 9.87 -10.60 0.28
C GLY A 24 8.40 -10.39 0.65
N MET A 25 7.76 -9.33 0.15
CA MET A 25 6.32 -9.13 0.31
C MET A 25 5.54 -10.08 -0.60
N THR A 26 4.49 -10.71 -0.09
CA THR A 26 3.57 -11.52 -0.90
C THR A 26 2.60 -10.64 -1.68
N ALA A 27 1.97 -11.22 -2.72
CA ALA A 27 0.99 -10.47 -3.50
C ALA A 27 -0.19 -9.97 -2.67
N ASN A 28 -0.70 -10.81 -1.76
CA ASN A 28 -1.79 -10.45 -0.87
C ASN A 28 -1.39 -9.28 0.03
N GLU A 29 -0.23 -9.34 0.70
CA GLU A 29 0.25 -8.26 1.56
C GLU A 29 0.32 -6.91 0.83
N PHE A 30 0.79 -6.91 -0.41
CA PHE A 30 0.85 -5.70 -1.22
C PHE A 30 -0.54 -5.12 -1.49
N PHE A 31 -1.47 -5.95 -1.96
CA PHE A 31 -2.83 -5.49 -2.26
C PHE A 31 -3.59 -5.07 -1.00
N SER A 32 -3.40 -5.73 0.14
CA SER A 32 -4.02 -5.32 1.41
C SER A 32 -3.50 -3.95 1.87
N VAL A 33 -2.20 -3.66 1.66
CA VAL A 33 -1.63 -2.33 1.93
C VAL A 33 -2.17 -1.29 0.96
N ALA A 34 -2.29 -1.63 -0.33
CA ALA A 34 -2.87 -0.75 -1.35
C ALA A 34 -4.34 -0.42 -1.03
N ASP A 35 -5.14 -1.41 -0.67
CA ASP A 35 -6.55 -1.25 -0.31
C ASP A 35 -6.70 -0.37 0.93
N ALA A 36 -5.94 -0.63 1.99
CA ALA A 36 -5.95 0.20 3.19
C ALA A 36 -5.54 1.66 2.91
N THR A 37 -4.63 1.86 1.95
CA THR A 37 -4.24 3.20 1.49
C THR A 37 -5.38 3.87 0.73
N LEU A 38 -6.05 3.15 -0.17
CA LEU A 38 -7.20 3.66 -0.93
C LEU A 38 -8.40 3.96 -0.03
N GLU A 39 -8.69 3.12 0.96
CA GLU A 39 -9.73 3.36 1.96
C GLU A 39 -9.47 4.64 2.75
N HIS A 40 -8.21 4.87 3.15
CA HIS A 40 -7.81 6.10 3.81
C HIS A 40 -8.03 7.33 2.93
N LEU A 41 -7.56 7.29 1.68
CA LEU A 41 -7.71 8.38 0.71
C LEU A 41 -9.18 8.68 0.36
N ARG A 42 -10.04 7.65 0.41
CA ARG A 42 -11.50 7.81 0.21
C ARG A 42 -12.22 8.34 1.45
N GLY A 43 -11.51 8.55 2.57
CA GLY A 43 -12.09 9.00 3.84
C GLY A 43 -12.87 7.93 4.58
N GLY A 44 -12.73 6.65 4.20
CA GLY A 44 -13.47 5.54 4.79
C GLY A 44 -12.93 5.09 6.14
N THR A 45 -11.62 5.19 6.37
CA THR A 45 -10.97 4.84 7.65
C THR A 45 -9.66 5.62 7.79
N SER A 46 -9.45 6.31 8.92
CA SER A 46 -8.14 6.91 9.20
C SER A 46 -7.15 5.79 9.53
N ASN A 47 -6.05 5.74 8.76
CA ASN A 47 -4.94 4.84 9.01
C ASN A 47 -3.70 5.71 9.30
N PRO A 48 -3.26 5.78 10.57
CA PRO A 48 -2.16 6.65 10.97
C PRO A 48 -0.83 6.26 10.31
N ILE A 49 -0.67 5.00 9.89
CA ILE A 49 0.53 4.56 9.16
C ILE A 49 0.48 5.06 7.71
N VAL A 50 -0.69 5.06 7.08
CA VAL A 50 -0.87 5.68 5.75
C VAL A 50 -0.60 7.19 5.81
N GLU A 51 -1.08 7.88 6.84
CA GLU A 51 -0.76 9.31 7.05
C GLU A 51 0.75 9.54 7.19
N LYS A 52 1.45 8.68 7.93
CA LYS A 52 2.92 8.74 8.03
C LYS A 52 3.61 8.51 6.68
N ILE A 53 3.13 7.56 5.88
CA ILE A 53 3.66 7.26 4.53
C ILE A 53 3.47 8.49 3.62
N MET A 54 2.26 9.07 3.62
CA MET A 54 1.96 10.26 2.80
C MET A 54 2.80 11.48 3.19
N ASN A 55 3.18 11.58 4.47
CA ASN A 55 4.02 12.66 5.00
C ASN A 55 5.52 12.34 4.99
N ASP A 56 5.95 11.26 4.33
CA ASP A 56 7.35 10.80 4.25
C ASP A 56 8.03 10.63 5.64
N SER A 57 7.23 10.23 6.63
CA SER A 57 7.64 10.07 8.04
C SER A 57 7.47 8.62 8.54
N ALA A 58 7.03 7.71 7.68
CA ALA A 58 6.89 6.31 8.00
C ALA A 58 8.26 5.62 8.08
N THR A 59 8.44 4.84 9.14
CA THR A 59 9.60 3.95 9.27
C THR A 59 9.30 2.58 8.64
N ALA A 60 10.34 1.78 8.41
CA ALA A 60 10.16 0.39 7.99
C ALA A 60 9.34 -0.43 9.02
N GLU A 61 9.47 -0.11 10.31
CA GLU A 61 8.71 -0.75 11.39
C GLU A 61 7.22 -0.39 11.32
N ASP A 62 6.88 0.88 11.04
CA ASP A 62 5.49 1.30 10.83
C ASP A 62 4.83 0.48 9.71
N VAL A 63 5.51 0.32 8.57
CA VAL A 63 4.99 -0.46 7.44
C VAL A 63 4.86 -1.95 7.80
N SER A 64 5.84 -2.51 8.50
CA SER A 64 5.78 -3.91 8.97
C SER A 64 4.59 -4.14 9.90
N ASN A 65 4.37 -3.22 10.85
CA ASN A 65 3.24 -3.27 11.77
C ASN A 65 1.89 -3.18 11.04
N MET A 66 1.79 -2.36 10.00
CA MET A 66 0.60 -2.27 9.16
C MET A 66 0.30 -3.61 8.47
N VAL A 67 1.32 -4.24 7.87
CA VAL A 67 1.17 -5.54 7.20
C VAL A 67 0.72 -6.62 8.20
N GLU A 68 1.30 -6.65 9.40
CA GLU A 68 0.89 -7.60 10.45
C GLU A 68 -0.55 -7.39 10.91
N GLN A 69 -1.00 -6.14 11.06
CA GLN A 69 -2.39 -5.84 11.44
C GLN A 69 -3.37 -6.26 10.35
N LEU A 70 -3.03 -6.06 9.08
CA LEU A 70 -3.85 -6.48 7.94
C LEU A 70 -3.96 -8.01 7.87
N LYS A 71 -2.86 -8.74 8.06
CA LYS A 71 -2.86 -10.21 8.15
C LYS A 71 -3.76 -10.74 9.27
N LYS A 72 -3.81 -10.06 10.41
CA LYS A 72 -4.69 -10.46 11.52
C LYS A 72 -6.17 -10.27 11.18
N LYS A 73 -6.52 -9.24 10.39
CA LYS A 73 -7.89 -9.01 9.94
C LYS A 73 -8.35 -10.04 8.91
N GLU A 74 -7.48 -10.52 8.03
CA GLU A 74 -7.83 -11.54 7.02
C GLU A 74 -8.08 -12.94 7.61
N ASN A 75 -7.60 -13.22 8.82
CA ASN A 75 -7.74 -14.52 9.50
C ASN A 75 -8.86 -14.54 10.55
N GLN A 76 -9.70 -13.49 10.63
CA GLN A 76 -10.87 -13.39 11.49
C GLN A 76 -12.16 -13.48 10.66
#